data_AF-A0A177AWR3-F1
#
_entry.id   AF-A0A177AWR3-F1
#
_cell.length_a   1.000
_cell.length_b   1.000
_cell.length_c   1.000
_cell.angle_alpha   90.00
_cell.angle_beta   90.00
_cell.angle_gamma   90.00
#
_symmetry.space_group_name_H-M   'P 1'
#
loop_
_entity.id
_entity.type
_entity.pdbx_description
1 polymer ?
#
loop_
_entity_poly.entity_id
_entity_poly.type
_entity_poly.pdbx_seq_one_letter_code
_entity_poly.pdbx_strand_id
1 'polypeptide(L)'
;MSKNNDASSDEDGEWILIKIQNCDQSFMKKIYLNQTVDEVINQISNQFNHDARYMKLIFCGKILQNSLIFENIGIKDGNTLNVLIKNKKDSVAKSNTAISDTDLFNEKSFLPKQSKQNQFIKSIMKNNPMKNMDADFMSNMMKTNPQIKEMMEKNPDVKHMLNNPDIMKKTIEMARNPSAMKEMIRQYDRNISKIEELGNF
;
A
#
# COMPACT_ATOMS: atom_id res chain seq x y z
N MET A 1 -55.44 3.97 2.41
CA MET A 1 -55.03 2.61 2.86
C MET A 1 -53.97 2.13 1.89
N SER A 2 -52.78 1.64 2.24
CA SER A 2 -52.27 0.95 3.44
C SER A 2 -50.79 1.36 3.61
N LYS A 3 -50.34 1.89 4.75
CA LYS A 3 -49.74 1.18 5.89
C LYS A 3 -49.03 -0.12 5.50
N ASN A 4 -47.70 -0.09 5.46
CA ASN A 4 -46.85 -1.22 5.84
C ASN A 4 -45.78 -0.66 6.78
N ASN A 5 -46.09 -0.79 8.07
CA ASN A 5 -45.14 -0.78 9.16
C ASN A 5 -44.42 -2.13 9.11
N ASP A 6 -43.10 -2.11 8.99
CA ASP A 6 -42.23 -3.14 9.57
C ASP A 6 -41.24 -2.40 10.47
N ALA A 7 -41.76 -1.98 11.63
CA ALA A 7 -41.02 -1.50 12.78
C ALA A 7 -41.23 -2.51 13.90
N SER A 8 -40.30 -3.45 14.03
CA SER A 8 -40.11 -4.37 15.16
C SER A 8 -38.91 -5.27 14.80
N SER A 9 -37.81 -5.32 15.54
CA SER A 9 -37.69 -5.28 17.00
C SER A 9 -36.26 -4.86 17.41
N ASP A 10 -36.13 -4.39 18.66
CA ASP A 10 -34.90 -4.24 19.47
C ASP A 10 -34.35 -2.80 19.62
N GLU A 11 -35.11 -1.92 20.28
CA GLU A 11 -34.66 -0.59 20.74
C GLU A 11 -34.63 -0.45 22.28
N ASP A 12 -34.17 -1.47 23.02
CA ASP A 12 -33.93 -1.39 24.48
C ASP A 12 -32.43 -1.54 24.83
N GLY A 13 -31.54 -1.09 23.94
CA GLY A 13 -30.10 -1.06 24.20
C GLY A 13 -29.64 0.32 24.70
N GLU A 14 -28.84 0.37 25.77
CA GLU A 14 -28.19 1.60 26.20
C GLU A 14 -27.30 2.12 25.05
N TRP A 15 -27.58 3.33 24.58
CA TRP A 15 -26.89 3.98 23.47
C TRP A 15 -26.16 5.22 23.95
N ILE A 16 -25.08 5.54 23.25
CA ILE A 16 -24.27 6.73 23.51
C ILE A 16 -24.03 7.49 22.21
N LEU A 17 -23.91 8.81 22.32
CA LEU A 17 -23.56 9.69 21.21
C LEU A 17 -22.06 9.92 21.20
N ILE A 18 -21.41 9.48 20.13
CA ILE A 18 -19.95 9.56 20.00
C ILE A 18 -19.60 10.41 18.77
N LYS A 19 -18.56 11.23 18.88
CA LYS A 19 -17.95 11.91 17.74
C LYS A 19 -17.06 10.93 16.99
N ILE A 20 -17.38 10.62 15.75
CA ILE A 20 -16.55 9.80 14.87
C ILE A 20 -15.77 10.74 13.96
N GLN A 21 -14.45 10.59 13.93
CA GLN A 21 -13.56 11.52 13.24
C GLN A 21 -12.46 10.80 12.46
N ASN A 22 -12.19 11.27 11.24
CA ASN A 22 -10.96 11.00 10.48
C ASN A 22 -10.14 12.32 10.38
N CYS A 23 -9.00 12.31 9.71
CA CYS A 23 -8.24 13.53 9.42
C CYS A 23 -9.05 14.57 8.62
N ASP A 24 -9.96 14.12 7.75
CA ASP A 24 -10.65 15.00 6.80
C ASP A 24 -12.08 15.38 7.22
N GLN A 25 -12.75 14.56 8.03
CA GLN A 25 -14.15 14.76 8.40
C GLN A 25 -14.49 14.24 9.79
N SER A 26 -15.51 14.84 10.43
CA SER A 26 -16.05 14.36 11.70
C SER A 26 -17.55 14.57 11.81
N PHE A 27 -18.24 13.63 12.44
CA PHE A 27 -19.69 13.69 12.67
C PHE A 27 -20.07 12.99 13.97
N MET A 28 -21.25 13.30 14.50
CA MET A 28 -21.80 12.62 15.68
C MET A 28 -22.63 11.42 15.23
N LYS A 29 -22.47 10.27 15.88
CA LYS A 29 -23.20 9.04 15.58
C LYS A 29 -23.69 8.41 16.88
N LYS A 30 -24.94 7.95 16.88
CA LYS A 30 -25.50 7.11 17.94
C LYS A 30 -24.98 5.68 17.75
N ILE A 31 -24.37 5.14 18.81
CA ILE A 31 -23.83 3.76 18.85
C ILE A 31 -24.44 3.07 20.07
N TYR A 32 -24.87 1.82 19.90
CA TYR A 32 -25.37 1.01 21.00
C TYR A 32 -24.21 0.28 21.69
N LEU A 33 -24.23 0.20 23.02
CA LEU A 33 -23.12 -0.37 23.80
C LEU A 33 -22.93 -1.87 23.56
N ASN A 34 -24.00 -2.58 23.19
CA ASN A 34 -24.01 -4.00 22.87
C ASN A 34 -23.49 -4.32 21.46
N GLN A 35 -23.31 -3.31 20.60
CA GLN A 35 -22.79 -3.53 19.25
C GLN A 35 -21.30 -3.85 19.28
N THR A 36 -20.87 -4.60 18.27
CA THR A 36 -19.44 -4.84 18.05
C THR A 36 -18.80 -3.71 17.26
N VAL A 37 -17.48 -3.58 17.36
CA VAL A 37 -16.69 -2.65 16.54
C VAL A 37 -16.93 -2.89 15.04
N ASP A 38 -17.06 -4.15 14.60
CA ASP A 38 -17.33 -4.48 13.20
C ASP A 38 -18.67 -3.92 12.72
N GLU A 39 -19.73 -4.08 13.51
CA GLU A 39 -21.06 -3.56 13.19
C GLU A 39 -21.06 -2.04 13.05
N VAL A 40 -20.39 -1.34 13.98
CA VAL A 40 -20.26 0.13 13.91
C VAL A 40 -19.44 0.53 12.69
N ILE A 41 -18.36 -0.17 12.38
CA ILE A 41 -17.56 0.06 11.16
C ILE A 41 -18.44 -0.11 9.91
N ASN A 42 -19.24 -1.17 9.83
CA ASN A 42 -20.15 -1.42 8.71
C ASN A 42 -21.17 -0.28 8.56
N GLN A 43 -21.70 0.26 9.66
CA GLN A 43 -22.64 1.39 9.62
C GLN A 43 -22.01 2.70 9.14
N ILE A 44 -20.75 2.98 9.50
CA ILE A 44 -20.06 4.22 9.10
C ILE A 44 -19.34 4.10 7.76
N SER A 45 -19.16 2.89 7.23
CA SER A 45 -18.44 2.64 5.99
C SER A 45 -18.98 3.48 4.81
N ASN A 46 -20.30 3.51 4.68
CA ASN A 46 -21.01 4.32 3.68
C ASN A 46 -20.83 5.83 3.88
N GLN A 47 -20.73 6.31 5.12
CA GLN A 47 -20.53 7.73 5.41
C GLN A 47 -19.13 8.20 5.04
N PHE A 48 -18.13 7.33 5.21
CA PHE A 48 -16.76 7.61 4.80
C PHE A 48 -16.48 7.27 3.32
N ASN A 49 -17.46 6.75 2.57
CA ASN A 49 -17.30 6.25 1.20
C ASN A 49 -16.09 5.32 1.03
N HIS A 50 -15.90 4.42 2.01
CA HIS A 50 -14.78 3.49 2.06
C HIS A 50 -15.26 2.12 2.53
N ASP A 51 -14.58 1.06 2.09
CA ASP A 51 -14.91 -0.31 2.47
C ASP A 51 -14.53 -0.58 3.94
N ALA A 52 -15.49 -1.11 4.69
CA ALA A 52 -15.40 -1.50 6.10
C ALA A 52 -14.15 -2.33 6.41
N ARG A 53 -13.71 -3.18 5.46
CA ARG A 53 -12.52 -4.05 5.61
C ARG A 53 -11.21 -3.30 5.84
N TYR A 54 -11.14 -2.05 5.38
CA TYR A 54 -9.93 -1.23 5.50
C TYR A 54 -10.04 -0.16 6.58
N MET A 55 -11.11 -0.18 7.36
CA MET A 55 -11.31 0.73 8.48
C MET A 55 -10.87 0.11 9.79
N LYS A 56 -10.31 0.93 10.66
CA LYS A 56 -10.05 0.57 12.05
C LYS A 56 -10.47 1.70 12.97
N LEU A 57 -11.11 1.36 14.08
CA LEU A 57 -11.45 2.34 15.12
C LEU A 57 -10.30 2.46 16.11
N ILE A 58 -10.03 3.69 16.54
CA ILE A 58 -8.99 4.03 17.50
C ILE A 58 -9.65 4.81 18.64
N PHE A 59 -9.46 4.34 19.86
CA PHE A 59 -9.93 4.99 21.08
C PHE A 59 -8.80 5.07 22.10
N CYS A 60 -8.58 6.26 22.69
CA CYS A 60 -7.50 6.50 23.67
C CYS A 60 -6.11 5.96 23.22
N GLY A 61 -5.80 6.08 21.93
CA GLY A 61 -4.54 5.59 21.34
C GLY A 61 -4.46 4.09 21.09
N LYS A 62 -5.52 3.31 21.39
CA LYS A 62 -5.61 1.87 21.14
C LYS A 62 -6.45 1.60 19.90
N ILE A 63 -5.94 0.76 19.00
CA ILE A 63 -6.71 0.23 17.88
C ILE A 63 -7.66 -0.83 18.41
N LEU A 64 -8.96 -0.65 18.21
CA LEU A 64 -10.00 -1.58 18.64
C LEU A 64 -10.07 -2.78 17.68
N GLN A 65 -10.32 -3.96 18.22
CA GLN A 65 -10.53 -5.19 17.44
C GLN A 65 -12.00 -5.30 17.03
N ASN A 66 -12.27 -5.83 15.83
CA ASN A 66 -13.61 -5.94 15.26
C ASN A 66 -14.60 -6.73 16.14
N SER A 67 -14.11 -7.71 16.89
CA SER A 67 -14.93 -8.54 17.80
C SER A 67 -15.21 -7.91 19.17
N LEU A 68 -14.67 -6.72 19.46
CA LEU A 68 -14.83 -6.07 20.75
C LEU A 68 -16.17 -5.34 20.83
N ILE A 69 -16.82 -5.40 21.99
CA ILE A 69 -18.08 -4.72 22.30
C ILE A 69 -17.77 -3.40 23.04
N PHE A 70 -18.54 -2.34 22.76
CA PHE A 70 -18.27 -0.98 23.27
C PHE A 70 -18.44 -0.83 24.80
N GLU A 71 -19.29 -1.64 25.43
CA GLU A 71 -19.50 -1.67 26.89
C GLU A 71 -18.18 -1.85 27.68
N ASN A 72 -17.28 -2.72 27.20
CA ASN A 72 -16.03 -3.06 27.90
C ASN A 72 -14.86 -2.08 27.63
N ILE A 73 -15.08 -1.05 26.80
CA ILE A 73 -14.01 -0.13 26.34
C ILE A 73 -13.94 1.12 27.22
N GLY A 74 -14.99 1.39 28.02
CA GLY A 74 -15.10 2.60 28.82
C GLY A 74 -15.40 3.85 27.98
N ILE A 75 -16.04 3.66 26.83
CA ILE A 75 -16.47 4.76 25.97
C ILE A 75 -17.75 5.36 26.56
N LYS A 76 -17.81 6.69 26.64
CA LYS A 76 -18.92 7.45 27.20
C LYS A 76 -19.48 8.42 26.15
N ASP A 77 -20.65 8.98 26.46
CA ASP A 77 -21.26 10.04 25.66
C ASP A 77 -20.30 11.24 25.49
N GLY A 78 -20.23 11.77 24.28
CA GLY A 78 -19.35 12.89 23.91
C GLY A 78 -17.90 12.52 23.61
N ASN A 79 -17.50 11.26 23.79
CA ASN A 79 -16.15 10.81 23.45
C ASN A 79 -15.88 10.91 21.94
N THR A 80 -14.60 10.94 21.57
CA THR A 80 -14.17 10.91 20.16
C THR A 80 -13.54 9.56 19.79
N LEU A 81 -14.05 8.94 18.73
CA LEU A 81 -13.47 7.78 18.08
C LEU A 81 -12.78 8.21 16.79
N ASN A 82 -11.50 7.90 16.68
CA ASN A 82 -10.76 8.16 15.46
C ASN A 82 -10.88 6.96 14.52
N VAL A 83 -11.21 7.21 13.26
CA VAL A 83 -11.28 6.21 12.20
C VAL A 83 -9.99 6.29 11.41
N LEU A 84 -9.25 5.19 11.38
CA LEU A 84 -8.12 5.02 10.48
C LEU A 84 -8.60 4.30 9.23
N ILE A 85 -8.60 5.00 8.11
CA ILE A 85 -8.87 4.42 6.80
C ILE A 85 -7.55 4.04 6.17
N LYS A 86 -7.35 2.76 5.91
CA LYS A 86 -6.24 2.31 5.08
C LYS A 86 -6.70 2.37 3.62
N ASN A 87 -5.88 2.96 2.76
CA ASN A 87 -6.11 2.77 1.33
C ASN A 87 -6.12 1.28 1.05
N LYS A 88 -7.06 0.85 0.21
CA LYS A 88 -6.98 -0.43 -0.46
C LYS A 88 -5.64 -0.43 -1.19
N LYS A 89 -4.61 -0.97 -0.54
CA LYS A 89 -3.57 -1.64 -1.31
C LYS A 89 -4.37 -2.66 -2.06
N ASP A 90 -4.42 -2.52 -3.38
CA ASP A 90 -4.87 -3.60 -4.22
C ASP A 90 -4.21 -4.85 -3.71
N SER A 91 -5.00 -5.62 -2.97
CA SER A 91 -4.60 -6.91 -2.49
C SER A 91 -4.77 -7.72 -3.76
N VAL A 92 -3.72 -7.70 -4.58
CA VAL A 92 -3.49 -8.73 -5.58
C VAL A 92 -3.41 -10.02 -4.80
N ALA A 93 -4.57 -10.61 -4.57
CA ALA A 93 -4.73 -11.91 -3.95
C ALA A 93 -5.81 -12.64 -4.75
N LYS A 94 -5.50 -12.84 -6.02
CA LYS A 94 -5.47 -14.17 -6.66
C LYS A 94 -4.86 -14.02 -8.04
N SER A 95 -3.54 -14.16 -8.10
CA SER A 95 -2.97 -14.88 -9.22
C SER A 95 -1.89 -15.78 -8.65
N ASN A 96 -2.01 -17.08 -8.93
CA ASN A 96 -0.83 -17.88 -9.18
C ASN A 96 0.08 -17.01 -10.04
N THR A 97 1.17 -16.49 -9.47
CA THR A 97 1.88 -15.38 -10.10
C THR A 97 2.81 -15.94 -11.17
N ALA A 98 2.23 -16.22 -12.34
CA ALA A 98 2.85 -15.76 -13.57
C ALA A 98 2.90 -14.23 -13.44
N ILE A 99 4.07 -13.72 -13.03
CA ILE A 99 4.30 -12.30 -12.86
C ILE A 99 4.24 -11.69 -14.26
N SER A 100 3.36 -10.73 -14.50
CA SER A 100 3.34 -9.94 -15.75
C SER A 100 4.53 -8.97 -15.74
N ASP A 101 5.21 -8.81 -16.89
CA ASP A 101 6.51 -8.13 -17.03
C ASP A 101 6.49 -6.62 -16.80
N THR A 102 5.33 -6.03 -16.53
CA THR A 102 5.13 -4.58 -16.54
C THR A 102 5.01 -3.93 -15.16
N ASP A 103 4.62 -4.67 -14.11
CA ASP A 103 4.26 -4.06 -12.81
C ASP A 103 5.39 -3.97 -11.78
N LEU A 104 6.57 -4.57 -12.05
CA LEU A 104 7.71 -4.51 -11.12
C LEU A 104 8.39 -3.13 -11.07
N PHE A 105 8.14 -2.27 -12.06
CA PHE A 105 8.92 -1.05 -12.25
C PHE A 105 8.05 0.21 -12.27
N ASN A 106 6.95 0.23 -11.51
CA ASN A 106 6.09 1.40 -11.45
C ASN A 106 6.78 2.60 -10.72
N GLU A 107 7.31 3.48 -11.56
CA GLU A 107 7.37 4.96 -11.48
C GLU A 107 8.26 5.72 -10.49
N LYS A 108 8.86 5.20 -9.40
CA LYS A 108 9.69 6.11 -8.54
C LYS A 108 11.03 5.66 -7.99
N SER A 109 11.51 4.44 -8.24
CA SER A 109 12.56 3.90 -7.36
C SER A 109 13.77 3.21 -7.99
N PHE A 110 13.85 3.03 -9.31
CA PHE A 110 14.89 2.13 -9.86
C PHE A 110 15.95 2.70 -10.80
N LEU A 111 15.88 3.96 -11.23
CA LEU A 111 16.99 4.59 -11.96
C LEU A 111 17.33 5.96 -11.36
N PRO A 112 18.45 6.10 -10.65
CA PRO A 112 18.90 7.41 -10.20
C PRO A 112 19.27 8.27 -11.41
N LYS A 113 18.73 9.49 -11.47
CA LYS A 113 19.23 10.59 -12.32
C LYS A 113 20.67 10.94 -11.86
N GLN A 114 21.66 10.13 -12.23
CA GLN A 114 23.08 10.46 -12.11
C GLN A 114 23.82 10.03 -13.38
N SER A 115 24.22 11.02 -14.16
CA SER A 115 25.01 10.91 -15.39
C SER A 115 26.35 10.16 -15.21
N LYS A 116 26.81 9.91 -13.97
CA LYS A 116 28.01 9.13 -13.66
C LYS A 116 27.74 7.65 -13.33
N GLN A 117 26.54 7.29 -12.83
CA GLN A 117 26.16 5.90 -12.50
C GLN A 117 25.75 5.10 -13.75
N ASN A 118 25.41 5.80 -14.83
CA ASN A 118 25.09 5.24 -16.13
C ASN A 118 26.29 4.52 -16.79
N GLN A 119 27.53 4.77 -16.33
CA GLN A 119 28.71 4.05 -16.82
C GLN A 119 28.82 2.63 -16.25
N PHE A 120 28.42 2.42 -14.99
CA PHE A 120 28.49 1.09 -14.35
C PHE A 120 27.56 0.09 -15.02
N ILE A 121 26.32 0.52 -15.27
CA ILE A 121 25.30 -0.29 -15.96
C ILE A 121 25.72 -0.53 -17.42
N LYS A 122 26.26 0.49 -18.12
CA LYS A 122 26.79 0.33 -19.48
C LYS A 122 27.95 -0.67 -19.55
N SER A 123 28.84 -0.70 -18.56
CA SER A 123 29.96 -1.64 -18.51
C SER A 123 29.51 -3.08 -18.25
N ILE A 124 28.51 -3.29 -17.39
CA ILE A 124 27.90 -4.61 -17.11
C ILE A 124 27.03 -5.12 -18.26
N MET A 125 26.49 -4.23 -19.09
CA MET A 125 25.73 -4.63 -20.27
C MET A 125 26.64 -4.96 -21.46
N LYS A 126 27.79 -4.28 -21.56
CA LYS A 126 28.75 -4.44 -22.67
C LYS A 126 29.55 -5.73 -22.57
N ASN A 127 29.97 -6.08 -21.36
CA ASN A 127 30.52 -7.40 -21.06
C ASN A 127 29.35 -8.14 -20.41
N ASN A 128 28.83 -9.24 -20.95
CA ASN A 128 27.59 -9.87 -20.48
C ASN A 128 27.85 -11.03 -19.49
N PRO A 129 28.34 -10.83 -18.24
CA PRO A 129 28.48 -11.90 -17.26
C PRO A 129 27.12 -12.33 -16.68
N MET A 130 26.04 -11.58 -16.96
CA MET A 130 24.72 -11.79 -16.37
C MET A 130 23.99 -13.01 -16.93
N LYS A 131 24.36 -13.50 -18.11
CA LYS A 131 23.79 -14.73 -18.70
C LYS A 131 23.94 -15.95 -17.79
N ASN A 132 25.03 -16.02 -17.01
CA ASN A 132 25.36 -17.14 -16.14
C ASN A 132 25.28 -16.77 -14.65
N MET A 133 24.79 -15.57 -14.30
CA MET A 133 24.79 -15.07 -12.94
C MET A 133 23.49 -15.43 -12.22
N ASP A 134 23.58 -16.23 -11.16
CA ASP A 134 22.42 -16.67 -10.37
C ASP A 134 21.84 -15.56 -9.48
N ALA A 135 20.59 -15.75 -9.06
CA ALA A 135 19.88 -14.82 -8.20
C ALA A 135 20.55 -14.60 -6.85
N ASP A 136 21.08 -15.66 -6.26
CA ASP A 136 21.76 -15.58 -4.98
C ASP A 136 23.09 -14.81 -5.08
N PHE A 137 23.84 -15.01 -6.16
CA PHE A 137 25.09 -14.28 -6.39
C PHE A 137 24.84 -12.77 -6.56
N MET A 138 23.84 -12.41 -7.37
CA MET A 138 23.48 -11.02 -7.57
C MET A 138 22.90 -10.40 -6.29
N SER A 139 22.17 -11.17 -5.46
CA SER A 139 21.64 -10.71 -4.17
C SER A 139 22.78 -10.36 -3.22
N ASN A 140 23.77 -11.24 -3.16
CA ASN A 140 24.93 -11.05 -2.32
C ASN A 140 25.75 -9.84 -2.78
N MET A 141 26.01 -9.74 -4.09
CA MET A 141 26.72 -8.59 -4.67
C MET A 141 26.01 -7.26 -4.37
N MET A 142 24.68 -7.23 -4.50
CA MET A 142 23.88 -6.05 -4.20
C MET A 142 23.89 -5.68 -2.72
N LYS A 143 23.76 -6.66 -1.81
CA LYS A 143 23.83 -6.43 -0.36
C LYS A 143 25.22 -5.98 0.12
N THR A 144 26.28 -6.45 -0.55
CA THR A 144 27.65 -6.05 -0.25
C THR A 144 28.05 -4.69 -0.82
N ASN A 145 27.26 -4.11 -1.72
CA ASN A 145 27.56 -2.80 -2.29
C ASN A 145 27.08 -1.68 -1.34
N PRO A 146 27.99 -0.82 -0.84
CA PRO A 146 27.63 0.27 0.09
C PRO A 146 26.60 1.25 -0.49
N GLN A 147 26.60 1.48 -1.80
CA GLN A 147 25.61 2.36 -2.47
C GLN A 147 24.20 1.77 -2.42
N ILE A 148 24.08 0.45 -2.57
CA ILE A 148 22.79 -0.23 -2.53
C ILE A 148 22.29 -0.33 -1.09
N LYS A 149 23.20 -0.53 -0.13
CA LYS A 149 22.85 -0.49 1.29
C LYS A 149 22.22 0.85 1.68
N GLU A 150 22.82 1.96 1.27
CA GLU A 150 22.26 3.30 1.49
C GLU A 150 20.89 3.46 0.79
N MET A 151 20.75 2.90 -0.40
CA MET A 151 19.49 2.92 -1.15
C MET A 151 18.39 2.07 -0.47
N MET A 152 18.73 0.93 0.13
CA MET A 152 17.81 0.11 0.93
C MET A 152 17.38 0.82 2.22
N GLU A 153 18.27 1.60 2.82
CA GLU A 153 17.97 2.39 4.02
C GLU A 153 17.03 3.56 3.70
N LYS A 154 17.23 4.20 2.54
CA LYS A 154 16.42 5.33 2.08
C LYS A 154 15.12 4.91 1.39
N ASN A 155 15.06 3.70 0.86
CA ASN A 155 13.92 3.23 0.07
C ASN A 155 13.42 1.83 0.52
N PRO A 156 12.27 1.75 1.20
CA PRO A 156 11.71 0.49 1.66
C PRO A 156 11.31 -0.47 0.52
N ASP A 157 11.05 0.04 -0.69
CA ASP A 157 10.70 -0.79 -1.86
C ASP A 157 11.92 -1.54 -2.41
N VAL A 158 13.08 -0.87 -2.43
CA VAL A 158 14.36 -1.49 -2.82
C VAL A 158 14.73 -2.59 -1.81
N LYS A 159 14.51 -2.33 -0.53
CA LYS A 159 14.69 -3.33 0.53
C LYS A 159 13.75 -4.53 0.35
N HIS A 160 12.50 -4.31 -0.03
CA HIS A 160 11.56 -5.40 -0.31
C HIS A 160 12.04 -6.22 -1.51
N MET A 161 12.39 -5.59 -2.62
CA MET A 161 12.87 -6.31 -3.82
C MET A 161 14.07 -7.22 -3.53
N LEU A 162 15.08 -6.72 -2.82
CA LEU A 162 16.32 -7.46 -2.55
C LEU A 162 16.17 -8.59 -1.52
N ASN A 163 15.12 -8.54 -0.71
CA ASN A 163 14.79 -9.60 0.25
C ASN A 163 13.80 -10.63 -0.31
N ASN A 164 13.20 -10.38 -1.48
CA ASN A 164 12.26 -11.30 -2.12
C ASN A 164 12.93 -12.03 -3.31
N PRO A 165 13.16 -13.34 -3.22
CA PRO A 165 13.89 -14.10 -4.25
C PRO A 165 13.14 -14.16 -5.59
N ASP A 166 11.81 -14.15 -5.59
CA ASP A 166 11.01 -14.23 -6.82
C ASP A 166 11.09 -12.93 -7.63
N ILE A 167 11.06 -11.78 -6.96
CA ILE A 167 11.23 -10.48 -7.61
C ILE A 167 12.63 -10.39 -8.20
N MET A 168 13.63 -10.84 -7.44
CA MET A 168 15.02 -10.81 -7.87
C MET A 168 15.29 -11.70 -9.09
N LYS A 169 14.76 -12.93 -9.12
CA LYS A 169 14.84 -13.82 -10.28
C LYS A 169 14.25 -13.15 -11.52
N LYS A 170 13.11 -12.50 -11.37
CA LYS A 170 12.46 -11.79 -12.46
C LYS A 170 13.25 -10.57 -12.94
N THR A 171 13.79 -9.77 -12.03
CA THR A 171 14.68 -8.65 -12.38
C THR A 171 15.90 -9.14 -13.15
N ILE A 172 16.48 -10.28 -12.76
CA ILE A 172 17.62 -10.89 -13.44
C ILE A 172 17.25 -11.39 -14.82
N GLU A 173 16.09 -12.02 -14.97
CA GLU A 173 15.58 -12.50 -16.26
C GLU A 173 15.39 -11.34 -17.26
N MET A 174 14.78 -10.25 -16.80
CA MET A 174 14.64 -9.04 -17.60
C MET A 174 15.99 -8.41 -17.92
N ALA A 175 16.92 -8.42 -16.97
CA ALA A 175 18.25 -7.86 -17.17
C ALA A 175 19.14 -8.74 -18.08
N ARG A 176 18.89 -10.06 -18.10
CA ARG A 176 19.43 -11.01 -19.08
C ARG A 176 18.84 -10.81 -20.49
N ASN A 177 17.71 -10.12 -20.60
CA ASN A 177 17.11 -9.70 -21.86
C ASN A 177 17.43 -8.21 -22.17
N PRO A 178 18.58 -7.93 -22.82
CA PRO A 178 19.01 -6.57 -23.11
C PRO A 178 18.05 -5.79 -24.00
N SER A 179 17.20 -6.46 -24.79
CA SER A 179 16.20 -5.81 -25.65
C SER A 179 15.02 -5.31 -24.83
N ALA A 180 14.55 -6.09 -23.85
CA ALA A 180 13.48 -5.69 -22.95
C ALA A 180 13.89 -4.47 -22.10
N MET A 181 15.09 -4.49 -21.53
CA MET A 181 15.63 -3.36 -20.77
C MET A 181 15.80 -2.10 -21.64
N LYS A 182 16.27 -2.24 -22.89
CA LYS A 182 16.40 -1.08 -23.80
C LYS A 182 15.06 -0.41 -24.09
N GLU A 183 14.01 -1.18 -24.31
CA GLU A 183 12.69 -0.62 -24.57
C GLU A 183 12.11 0.04 -23.32
N MET A 184 12.34 -0.55 -22.15
CA MET A 184 11.98 0.04 -20.86
C MET A 184 12.69 1.41 -20.65
N ILE A 185 14.00 1.48 -20.85
CA ILE A 185 14.75 2.74 -20.74
C ILE A 185 14.21 3.78 -21.73
N ARG A 186 13.90 3.38 -22.96
CA ARG A 186 13.28 4.28 -23.96
C ARG A 186 11.88 4.75 -23.55
N GLN A 187 11.10 3.95 -22.85
CA GLN A 187 9.81 4.38 -22.31
C GLN A 187 9.99 5.37 -21.15
N TYR A 188 10.96 5.14 -20.27
CA TYR A 188 11.31 6.10 -19.22
C TYR A 188 11.84 7.42 -19.78
N ASP A 189 12.76 7.38 -20.74
CA ASP A 189 13.30 8.59 -21.37
C ASP A 189 12.17 9.41 -21.99
N ARG A 190 11.20 8.76 -22.66
CA ARG A 190 10.00 9.44 -23.20
C ARG A 190 9.13 10.07 -22.11
N ASN A 191 8.93 9.37 -20.99
CA ASN A 191 8.14 9.90 -19.88
C ASN A 191 8.86 11.05 -19.16
N ILE A 192 10.20 11.00 -19.07
CA ILE A 192 11.01 12.08 -18.54
C ILE A 192 10.97 13.29 -19.48
N SER A 193 11.14 13.11 -20.79
CA SER A 193 11.04 14.22 -21.75
C SER A 193 9.69 14.92 -21.66
N LYS A 194 8.58 14.18 -21.50
CA LYS A 194 7.25 14.76 -21.29
C LYS A 194 7.16 15.61 -20.01
N ILE A 195 7.82 15.19 -18.92
CA ILE A 195 7.85 15.95 -17.67
C ILE A 195 8.79 17.17 -17.78
N GLU A 196 9.91 17.05 -18.48
CA GLU A 196 10.85 18.15 -18.72
C GLU A 196 10.26 19.23 -19.64
N GLU A 197 9.43 18.83 -20.61
CA GLU A 197 8.68 19.75 -21.49
C GLU A 197 7.62 20.56 -20.73
N LEU A 198 7.07 20.02 -19.64
CA LEU A 198 6.10 20.70 -18.77
C LEU A 198 6.73 21.66 -17.75
N GLY A 199 8.05 21.57 -17.52
CA GLY A 199 8.76 22.39 -16.53
C GLY A 199 9.42 23.65 -17.09
N ASN A 200 9.26 23.94 -18.38
CA ASN A 200 10.00 25.00 -19.09
C ASN A 200 9.16 26.26 -19.40
N PHE A 201 8.18 26.59 -18.55
CA PHE A 201 7.43 27.86 -18.55
C PHE A 201 7.57 28.59 -17.22
#